data_AF-A0A2S7K8X0-F1
#
_entry.id   AF-A0A2S7K8X0-F1
#
_cell.length_a   1.000
_cell.length_b   1.000
_cell.length_c   1.000
_cell.angle_alpha   90.00
_cell.angle_beta   90.00
_cell.angle_gamma   90.00
#
_symmetry.space_group_name_H-M   'P 1'
#
loop_
_entity.id
_entity.type
_entity.pdbx_description
1 polymer ?
#
loop_
_entity_poly.entity_id
_entity_poly.type
_entity_poly.pdbx_seq_one_letter_code
_entity_poly.pdbx_strand_id
1 'polypeptide(L)' 'MTRTQHPNPDSLCCESMQAALELNCTEHDDPFDCPDSLIAYNEGLNQFALIVHDGGRDVILIRYCPWCGTKLAETE' A
#
# COMPACT_ATOMS: atom_id res chain seq x y z
N MET A 1 0.10 5.85 17.81
CA MET A 1 1.39 6.07 17.13
C MET A 1 1.12 5.88 15.66
N THR A 2 0.86 6.96 14.94
CA THR A 2 0.42 6.90 13.55
C THR A 2 1.57 6.37 12.71
N ARG A 3 1.49 5.10 12.29
CA ARG A 3 2.43 4.49 11.33
C ARG A 3 2.14 5.10 9.97
N THR A 4 2.60 6.32 9.72
CA THR A 4 2.69 6.83 8.34
C THR A 4 3.97 6.27 7.74
N GLN A 5 3.92 5.00 7.34
CA GLN A 5 4.87 4.39 6.41
C GLN A 5 4.39 4.64 4.97
N HIS A 6 3.86 5.81 4.65
CA HIS A 6 3.27 6.08 3.35
C HIS A 6 3.99 7.24 2.69
N PRO A 7 4.18 7.21 1.35
CA PRO A 7 4.75 8.33 0.65
C PRO A 7 3.82 9.54 0.80
N ASN A 8 4.38 10.74 0.67
CA ASN A 8 3.64 11.99 0.79
C ASN A 8 2.33 11.91 -0.05
N PRO A 9 1.14 12.11 0.54
CA PRO A 9 -0.13 11.98 -0.17
C PRO A 9 -0.23 12.85 -1.43
N ASP A 10 0.42 14.01 -1.46
CA ASP A 10 0.47 14.90 -2.63
C ASP A 10 1.23 14.30 -3.84
N SER A 11 1.95 13.19 -3.64
CA SER A 11 2.70 12.47 -4.68
C SER A 11 2.00 11.22 -5.22
N LEU A 12 0.81 10.89 -4.68
CA LEU A 12 0.06 9.72 -5.09
C LEU A 12 -0.75 9.98 -6.36
N CYS A 13 -0.89 8.95 -7.18
CA CYS A 13 -1.44 9.07 -8.53
C CYS A 13 -2.97 9.24 -8.60
N CYS A 14 -3.71 8.87 -7.54
CA CYS A 14 -5.16 9.02 -7.46
C CYS A 14 -5.67 8.87 -6.02
N GLU A 15 -6.91 9.33 -5.77
CA GLU A 15 -7.58 9.25 -4.47
C GLU A 15 -7.78 7.81 -3.98
N SER A 16 -8.02 6.85 -4.88
CA SER A 16 -8.17 5.43 -4.49
C SER A 16 -6.87 4.84 -3.93
N MET A 17 -5.72 5.23 -4.50
CA MET A 17 -4.41 4.82 -3.99
C MET A 17 -4.16 5.44 -2.62
N GLN A 18 -4.49 6.72 -2.45
CA GLN A 18 -4.40 7.41 -1.16
C GLN A 18 -5.27 6.74 -0.09
N ALA A 19 -6.55 6.52 -0.39
CA ALA A 19 -7.49 5.89 0.54
C ALA A 19 -7.05 4.47 0.95
N ALA A 20 -6.47 3.71 0.02
CA ALA A 20 -5.95 2.37 0.32
C ALA A 20 -4.77 2.39 1.30
N LEU A 21 -3.87 3.37 1.18
CA LEU A 21 -2.75 3.55 2.11
C LEU A 21 -3.20 4.15 3.45
N GLU A 22 -4.20 5.05 3.44
CA GLU A 22 -4.73 5.68 4.65
C GLU A 22 -5.71 4.79 5.43
N LEU A 23 -6.06 3.61 4.89
CA LEU A 23 -6.95 2.68 5.56
C LEU A 23 -6.38 2.28 6.92
N ASN A 24 -7.11 2.68 7.97
CA ASN A 24 -6.80 2.33 9.34
C ASN A 24 -7.92 1.43 9.88
N CYS A 25 -7.63 0.13 9.96
CA CYS A 25 -8.57 -0.85 10.49
C CYS A 25 -8.60 -0.77 12.01
N THR A 26 -9.79 -0.64 12.60
CA THR A 26 -9.95 -0.65 14.07
C THR A 26 -10.02 -2.05 14.67
N GLU A 27 -10.15 -3.08 13.83
CA GLU A 27 -10.29 -4.48 14.24
C GLU A 27 -8.95 -5.24 14.23
N HIS A 28 -7.98 -4.78 13.44
CA HIS A 28 -6.69 -5.46 13.23
C HIS A 28 -5.53 -4.47 13.44
N ASP A 29 -4.56 -4.84 14.26
CA ASP A 29 -3.37 -4.02 14.53
C ASP A 29 -2.31 -4.10 13.41
N ASP A 30 -2.32 -5.21 12.66
CA ASP A 30 -1.42 -5.45 11.53
C ASP A 30 -2.21 -5.39 10.22
N PRO A 31 -1.78 -4.59 9.22
CA PRO A 31 -2.45 -4.54 7.93
C PRO A 31 -2.46 -5.90 7.21
N PHE A 32 -1.50 -6.79 7.47
CA PHE A 32 -1.49 -8.14 6.89
C PHE A 32 -2.60 -9.04 7.44
N ASP A 33 -3.16 -8.72 8.61
CA ASP A 33 -4.30 -9.44 9.17
C ASP A 33 -5.65 -8.84 8.71
N CYS A 34 -5.64 -7.65 8.09
CA CYS A 34 -6.84 -6.96 7.66
C CYS A 34 -7.18 -7.31 6.19
N PRO A 35 -8.31 -7.97 5.90
CA PRO A 35 -8.69 -8.35 4.54
C PRO A 35 -8.97 -7.15 3.62
N ASP A 36 -9.27 -5.99 4.20
CA ASP A 36 -9.50 -4.74 3.47
C ASP A 36 -8.21 -3.95 3.19
N SER A 37 -7.10 -4.28 3.86
CA SER A 37 -5.80 -3.66 3.58
C SER A 37 -5.16 -4.34 2.37
N LEU A 38 -5.04 -3.60 1.27
CA LEU A 38 -4.62 -4.16 -0.01
C LEU A 38 -3.21 -3.75 -0.43
N ILE A 39 -2.73 -2.57 0.00
CA ILE A 39 -1.47 -1.99 -0.46
C ILE A 39 -0.49 -1.93 0.68
N ALA A 40 0.70 -2.49 0.47
CA ALA A 40 1.87 -2.25 1.29
C ALA A 40 2.81 -1.29 0.56
N TYR A 41 3.44 -0.38 1.31
CA TYR A 41 4.52 0.48 0.80
C TYR A 41 5.79 0.26 1.61
N ASN A 42 6.91 0.12 0.91
CA ASN A 42 8.23 0.05 1.50
C ASN A 42 8.97 1.38 1.22
N GLU A 43 9.10 2.20 2.25
CA GLU A 43 9.77 3.51 2.15
C GLU A 43 11.26 3.39 1.79
N GLY A 44 11.96 2.39 2.32
CA GLY A 44 13.40 2.18 2.05
C GLY A 44 13.71 1.78 0.61
N LEU A 45 12.74 1.21 -0.09
CA LEU A 45 12.84 0.79 -1.49
C LEU A 45 11.97 1.62 -2.44
N ASN A 46 11.21 2.59 -1.91
CA ASN A 46 10.16 3.32 -2.61
C ASN A 46 9.28 2.42 -3.49
N GLN A 47 8.85 1.28 -2.95
CA GLN A 47 8.13 0.24 -3.69
C GLN A 47 6.73 0.04 -3.14
N PHE A 48 5.79 -0.18 -4.06
CA PHE A 48 4.43 -0.56 -3.75
C PHE A 48 4.22 -2.04 -4.03
N ALA A 49 3.44 -2.70 -3.18
CA ALA A 49 3.08 -4.09 -3.34
C ALA A 49 1.61 -4.31 -2.98
N LEU A 50 1.00 -5.30 -3.62
CA LEU A 50 -0.29 -5.84 -3.22
C LEU A 50 -0.07 -6.89 -2.12
N ILE A 51 -0.79 -6.77 -1.02
CA ILE A 51 -0.81 -7.78 0.04
C ILE A 51 -1.57 -9.02 -0.46
N VAL A 52 -0.99 -10.19 -0.24
CA VAL A 52 -1.61 -11.48 -0.53
C VAL A 52 -2.18 -12.06 0.75
N HIS A 53 -3.50 -12.19 0.81
CA HIS A 53 -4.23 -12.71 1.97
C HIS A 53 -4.43 -14.23 1.90
N ASP A 54 -3.33 -14.99 1.91
CA ASP A 54 -3.32 -16.45 1.88
C ASP A 54 -3.05 -17.10 3.26
N GLY A 55 -3.01 -16.27 4.31
CA GLY A 55 -2.65 -16.66 5.67
C GLY A 55 -1.16 -16.42 6.01
N GLY A 56 -0.37 -15.92 5.06
CA GLY A 56 1.01 -15.48 5.25
C GLY A 56 1.19 -13.96 5.28
N ARG A 57 2.43 -13.51 5.02
CA ARG A 57 2.78 -12.08 4.86
C ARG A 57 3.34 -11.79 3.48
N ASP A 58 2.85 -12.54 2.50
CA ASP A 58 3.34 -12.46 1.14
C ASP A 58 2.80 -11.22 0.44
N VAL A 59 3.61 -10.69 -0.48
CA VAL A 59 3.26 -9.50 -1.26
C VAL A 59 3.69 -9.68 -2.72
N ILE A 60 2.98 -9.03 -3.62
CA ILE A 60 3.32 -8.96 -5.05
C ILE A 60 3.69 -7.53 -5.39
N LEU A 61 4.93 -7.30 -5.82
CA LEU A 61 5.37 -5.98 -6.27
C LEU A 61 4.52 -5.49 -7.46
N ILE A 62 4.07 -4.25 -7.39
CA ILE A 62 3.30 -3.60 -8.45
C ILE A 62 4.02 -2.37 -8.97
N ARG A 63 4.03 -2.21 -10.30
CA ARG A 63 4.62 -1.05 -11.00
C ARG A 63 3.59 -0.07 -11.52
N TYR A 64 2.31 -0.42 -11.43
CA TYR A 64 1.19 0.39 -11.90
C TYR A 64 0.10 0.39 -10.84
N CYS A 65 -0.56 1.54 -10.69
CA CYS A 65 -1.69 1.70 -9.80
C CYS A 65 -2.83 0.75 -10.22
N PRO A 66 -3.36 -0.10 -9.32
CA PRO A 66 -4.48 -1.00 -9.63
C PRO A 66 -5.76 -0.28 -10.05
N TRP A 67 -5.91 1.00 -9.69
CA TRP A 67 -7.11 1.78 -9.92
C TRP A 67 -7.03 2.65 -11.18
N CYS A 68 -6.00 3.48 -11.32
CA CYS A 68 -5.91 4.43 -12.43
C CYS A 68 -4.90 4.03 -13.52
N GLY A 69 -4.12 2.96 -13.31
CA GLY A 69 -3.13 2.49 -14.28
C GLY A 69 -1.88 3.38 -14.41
N THR A 70 -1.75 4.46 -13.63
CA THR A 70 -0.54 5.29 -13.62
C THR A 70 0.67 4.48 -13.17
N LYS A 71 1.81 4.66 -13.86
CA LYS A 71 3.08 4.05 -13.44
C LYS A 71 3.48 4.61 -12.07
N LEU A 72 3.69 3.71 -11.11
CA LEU A 72 4.19 4.05 -9.79
C LEU A 72 5.70 4.27 -9.90
N ALA A 73 6.22 5.30 -9.23
CA ALA A 73 7.64 5.61 -9.29
C ALA A 73 8.46 4.41 -8.81
N GLU A 74 9.47 4.02 -9.59
CA GLU A 74 10.48 3.03 -9.22
C GLU A 74 11.72 3.80 -8.78
N THR A 75 12.37 3.40 -7.69
CA THR A 75 13.79 3.73 -7.50
C THR A 75 14.64 2.58 -8.02
N GLU A 76 15.69 2.94 -8.75
CA GLU A 76 16.68 2.05 -9.37
C GLU A 76 17.42 1.14 -8.39
#